data_AF-A0A7Y5DVI3-F1
#
_entry.id   AF-A0A7Y5DVI3-F1
#
_cell.length_a   1.000
_cell.length_b   1.000
_cell.length_c   1.000
_cell.angle_alpha   90.00
_cell.angle_beta   90.00
_cell.angle_gamma   90.00
#
_symmetry.space_group_name_H-M   'P 1'
#
loop_
_entity.id
_entity.type
_entity.pdbx_description
1 polymer ?
#
loop_
_entity_poly.entity_id
_entity_poly.type
_entity_poly.pdbx_seq_one_letter_code
_entity_poly.pdbx_strand_id
1 'polypeptide(L)'
;MKLREAYRDYLCASAAPAEAEALARALAGRHDEVSELLVRYLNDGEGTYRLERGARAGQEVFVGWRPPHGPSAAGAVWLDLVDLQLSMLVPLYVDPGEREALSPEARERAVLDSTWFSLRPVARFQFGGFLDAARLERLCAEALDEVRIMSGSELDAVTSVRLGEVDLYLYWLGKAFASPHTWRSARAHLGAAPWSTPNREWTASGAIVSPEVLELDSDDEGPPPLASSAAPRDV
;
A
#
# COMPACT_ATOMS: atom_id res chain seq x y z
N MET A 1 -9.03 -3.66 24.33
CA MET A 1 -9.48 -3.70 22.93
C MET A 1 -8.32 -4.16 22.09
N LYS A 2 -8.49 -5.19 21.24
CA LYS A 2 -7.42 -5.63 20.34
C LYS A 2 -7.26 -4.64 19.18
N LEU A 3 -6.07 -4.55 18.60
CA LEU A 3 -5.79 -3.55 17.56
C LEU A 3 -6.62 -3.80 16.31
N ARG A 4 -6.79 -5.07 15.92
CA ARG A 4 -7.67 -5.49 14.83
C ARG A 4 -9.12 -5.03 15.03
N GLU A 5 -9.67 -5.22 16.23
CA GLU A 5 -11.06 -4.83 16.56
C GLU A 5 -11.23 -3.30 16.45
N ALA A 6 -10.28 -2.55 17.00
CA ALA A 6 -10.28 -1.09 16.93
C ALA A 6 -10.24 -0.59 15.48
N TYR A 7 -9.41 -1.24 14.64
CA TYR A 7 -9.30 -0.89 13.23
C TYR A 7 -10.55 -1.28 12.43
N ARG A 8 -11.15 -2.45 12.69
CA ARG A 8 -12.45 -2.83 12.12
C ARG A 8 -13.52 -1.79 12.44
N ASP A 9 -13.66 -1.40 13.70
CA ASP A 9 -14.70 -0.47 14.14
C ASP A 9 -14.50 0.91 13.48
N TYR A 10 -13.25 1.34 13.38
CA TYR A 10 -12.87 2.51 12.60
C TYR A 10 -13.32 2.42 11.13
N LEU A 11 -12.99 1.34 10.42
CA LEU A 11 -13.41 1.14 9.02
C LEU A 11 -14.95 1.09 8.87
N CYS A 12 -15.64 0.37 9.76
CA CYS A 12 -17.10 0.26 9.77
C CYS A 12 -17.81 1.61 9.96
N ALA A 13 -17.18 2.52 10.70
CA ALA A 13 -17.67 3.89 10.87
C ALA A 13 -17.28 4.83 9.71
N SER A 14 -16.90 4.28 8.56
CA SER A 14 -16.32 5.04 7.43
C SER A 14 -15.18 5.93 7.89
N ALA A 15 -14.41 5.40 8.86
CA ALA A 15 -13.21 5.98 9.39
C ALA A 15 -13.46 7.37 10.06
N ALA A 16 -14.66 7.56 10.63
CA ALA A 16 -15.02 8.78 11.35
C ALA A 16 -14.02 9.16 12.47
N PRO A 17 -13.79 10.48 12.72
CA PRO A 17 -12.85 10.94 13.75
C PRO A 17 -13.06 10.35 15.15
N ALA A 18 -14.32 10.12 15.56
CA ALA A 18 -14.63 9.55 16.87
C ALA A 18 -14.05 8.13 17.07
N GLU A 19 -14.07 7.29 16.02
CA GLU A 19 -13.50 5.94 16.09
C GLU A 19 -11.98 5.95 15.92
N ALA A 20 -11.41 6.99 15.28
CA ALA A 20 -9.96 7.18 15.23
C ALA A 20 -9.37 7.34 16.64
N GLU A 21 -10.10 7.87 17.63
CA GLU A 21 -9.60 7.96 19.01
C GLU A 21 -9.40 6.59 19.65
N ALA A 22 -10.34 5.67 19.43
CA ALA A 22 -10.28 4.33 19.99
C ALA A 22 -9.09 3.56 19.39
N LEU A 23 -8.92 3.69 18.07
CA LEU A 23 -7.77 3.18 17.33
C LEU A 23 -6.45 3.81 17.79
N ALA A 24 -6.38 5.14 17.97
CA ALA A 24 -5.19 5.83 18.46
C ALA A 24 -4.79 5.35 19.86
N ARG A 25 -5.76 5.12 20.76
CA ARG A 25 -5.50 4.52 22.07
C ARG A 25 -4.95 3.09 21.97
N ALA A 26 -5.44 2.29 21.03
CA ALA A 26 -4.91 0.95 20.77
C ALA A 26 -3.48 0.97 20.20
N LEU A 27 -3.12 2.04 19.48
CA LEU A 27 -1.80 2.26 18.90
C LEU A 27 -0.81 2.96 19.86
N ALA A 28 -1.29 3.69 20.87
CA ALA A 28 -0.49 4.60 21.71
C ALA A 28 0.73 3.97 22.39
N GLY A 29 0.74 2.66 22.65
CA GLY A 29 1.89 1.95 23.24
C GLY A 29 3.05 1.68 22.28
N ARG A 30 2.90 2.01 20.99
CA ARG A 30 3.87 1.64 19.94
C ARG A 30 4.93 2.70 19.66
N HIS A 31 4.64 3.96 20.00
CA HIS A 31 5.52 5.10 19.75
C HIS A 31 6.07 5.15 18.29
N ASP A 32 5.25 4.78 17.29
CA ASP A 32 5.60 4.83 15.87
C ASP A 32 5.00 6.04 15.14
N GLU A 33 5.48 6.28 13.91
CA GLU A 33 5.13 7.43 13.06
C GLU A 33 3.62 7.51 12.78
N VAL A 34 2.95 6.36 12.58
CA VAL A 34 1.50 6.32 12.32
C VAL A 34 0.72 6.71 13.57
N SER A 35 1.14 6.20 14.74
CA SER A 35 0.51 6.55 16.02
C SER A 35 0.62 8.05 16.32
N GLU A 36 1.80 8.64 16.07
CA GLU A 36 2.05 10.07 16.23
C GLU A 36 1.14 10.91 15.32
N LEU A 37 1.11 10.59 14.02
CA LEU A 37 0.33 11.32 13.03
C LEU A 37 -1.18 11.16 13.22
N LEU A 38 -1.65 10.01 13.69
CA LEU A 38 -3.06 9.81 14.03
C LEU A 38 -3.49 10.69 15.21
N VAL A 39 -2.63 10.85 16.22
CA VAL A 39 -2.88 11.80 17.33
C VAL A 39 -2.91 13.24 16.83
N ARG A 40 -2.02 13.63 15.91
CA ARG A 40 -2.05 14.95 15.27
C ARG A 40 -3.36 15.17 14.51
N TYR A 41 -3.78 14.21 13.69
CA TYR A 41 -5.05 14.26 12.98
C TYR A 41 -6.26 14.44 13.90
N LEU A 42 -6.29 13.72 15.03
CA LEU A 42 -7.39 13.83 15.99
C LEU A 42 -7.51 15.20 16.66
N ASN A 43 -6.39 15.90 16.85
CA ASN A 43 -6.37 17.22 17.47
C ASN A 43 -6.60 18.35 16.48
N ASP A 44 -5.94 18.25 15.33
CA ASP A 44 -5.74 19.38 14.41
C ASP A 44 -6.50 19.19 13.08
N GLY A 45 -7.02 17.99 12.80
CA GLY A 45 -7.73 17.65 11.56
C GLY A 45 -6.81 17.19 10.43
N GLU A 46 -7.28 17.27 9.18
CA GLU A 46 -6.42 17.00 8.02
C GLU A 46 -5.38 18.11 7.83
N GLY A 47 -4.16 17.76 7.46
CA GLY A 47 -3.10 18.75 7.28
C GLY A 47 -1.72 18.15 7.07
N THR A 48 -0.74 19.05 6.88
CA THR A 48 0.68 18.68 6.81
C THR A 48 1.31 18.82 8.18
N TYR A 49 1.90 17.73 8.67
CA TYR A 49 2.57 17.66 9.96
C TYR A 49 4.03 17.30 9.79
N ARG A 50 4.88 17.89 10.62
CA ARG A 50 6.30 17.52 10.69
C ARG A 50 6.46 16.41 11.72
N LEU A 51 7.01 15.27 11.32
CA LEU A 51 7.31 14.16 12.21
C LEU A 51 8.36 14.57 13.24
N GLU A 52 8.14 14.25 14.51
CA GLU A 52 9.08 14.53 15.60
C GLU A 52 10.01 13.34 15.86
N ARG A 53 9.58 12.13 15.50
CA ARG A 53 10.25 10.87 15.86
C ARG A 53 10.25 9.88 14.70
N GLY A 54 10.94 8.75 14.90
CA GLY A 54 11.02 7.68 13.92
C GLY A 54 12.14 7.87 12.89
N ALA A 55 12.15 7.00 11.88
CA ALA A 55 13.16 7.01 10.82
C ALA A 55 13.04 8.25 9.92
N ARG A 56 11.87 8.89 9.92
CA ARG A 56 11.54 10.08 9.13
C ARG A 56 11.39 11.34 9.97
N ALA A 57 12.00 11.40 11.16
CA ALA A 57 11.97 12.60 11.99
C ALA A 57 12.43 13.85 11.20
N GLY A 58 11.67 14.93 11.30
CA GLY A 58 11.86 16.17 10.57
C GLY A 58 11.23 16.21 9.17
N GLN A 59 10.72 15.09 8.65
CA GLN A 59 10.00 15.04 7.39
C GLN A 59 8.58 15.58 7.54
N GLU A 60 8.10 16.33 6.54
CA GLU A 60 6.70 16.73 6.44
C GLU A 60 5.87 15.61 5.81
N VAL A 61 4.72 15.33 6.43
CA VAL A 61 3.77 14.29 6.04
C VAL A 61 2.38 14.91 5.97
N PHE A 62 1.73 14.81 4.82
CA PHE A 62 0.32 15.12 4.71
C PHE A 62 -0.51 14.00 5.36
N VAL A 63 -1.55 14.33 6.12
CA VAL A 63 -2.44 13.35 6.74
C VAL A 63 -3.87 13.67 6.33
N GLY A 64 -4.53 12.71 5.69
CA GLY A 64 -5.90 12.91 5.19
C GLY A 64 -6.48 11.68 4.48
N TRP A 65 -7.77 11.76 4.17
CA TRP A 65 -8.56 10.72 3.47
C TRP A 65 -8.16 10.51 2.01
N ARG A 66 -7.57 11.56 1.42
CA ARG A 66 -7.16 11.59 0.03
C ARG A 66 -5.73 12.09 -0.03
N PRO A 67 -4.95 11.69 -1.04
CA PRO A 67 -3.66 12.31 -1.25
C PRO A 67 -3.82 13.82 -1.47
N PRO A 68 -2.80 14.63 -1.13
CA PRO A 68 -2.85 16.07 -1.31
C PRO A 68 -3.18 16.41 -2.78
N HIS A 69 -4.19 17.28 -2.97
CA HIS A 69 -4.60 17.75 -4.28
C HIS A 69 -3.62 18.82 -4.79
N GLY A 70 -3.03 18.61 -5.97
CA GLY A 70 -2.15 19.58 -6.61
C GLY A 70 -0.74 19.03 -6.86
N PRO A 71 0.18 19.86 -7.37
CA PRO A 71 1.54 19.45 -7.66
C PRO A 71 2.27 19.11 -6.35
N SER A 72 2.48 17.82 -6.12
CA SER A 72 3.33 17.31 -5.05
C SER A 72 4.68 16.92 -5.63
N ALA A 73 5.76 17.22 -4.92
CA ALA A 73 7.09 16.80 -5.34
C ALA A 73 7.28 15.28 -5.15
N ALA A 74 8.09 14.67 -6.00
CA ALA A 74 8.58 13.32 -5.77
C ALA A 74 9.20 13.23 -4.35
N GLY A 75 8.88 12.15 -3.63
CA GLY A 75 9.31 11.98 -2.24
C GLY A 75 8.36 12.59 -1.20
N ALA A 76 7.32 13.32 -1.59
CA ALA A 76 6.25 13.74 -0.68
C ALA A 76 5.63 12.52 0.01
N VAL A 77 5.28 12.66 1.29
CA VAL A 77 4.72 11.56 2.09
C VAL A 77 3.29 11.89 2.52
N TRP A 78 2.43 10.90 2.45
CA TRP A 78 1.03 10.96 2.82
C TRP A 78 0.70 9.80 3.77
N LEU A 79 0.09 10.07 4.91
CA LEU A 79 -0.61 9.05 5.70
C LEU A 79 -2.03 8.93 5.18
N ASP A 80 -2.31 7.82 4.53
CA ASP A 80 -3.66 7.43 4.15
C ASP A 80 -4.44 7.03 5.40
N LEU A 81 -5.43 7.85 5.79
CA LEU A 81 -6.23 7.59 6.98
C LEU A 81 -7.14 6.37 6.84
N VAL A 82 -7.50 5.94 5.63
CA VAL A 82 -8.33 4.75 5.45
C VAL A 82 -7.50 3.51 5.76
N ASP A 83 -6.31 3.41 5.16
CA ASP A 83 -5.46 2.22 5.24
C ASP A 83 -4.43 2.26 6.39
N LEU A 84 -4.27 3.42 7.05
CA LEU A 84 -3.21 3.71 8.03
C LEU A 84 -1.80 3.39 7.52
N GLN A 85 -1.57 3.59 6.22
CA GLN A 85 -0.30 3.37 5.57
C GLN A 85 0.33 4.72 5.23
N LEU A 86 1.62 4.85 5.56
CA LEU A 86 2.43 5.92 5.02
C LEU A 86 2.77 5.56 3.59
N SER A 87 2.47 6.45 2.66
CA SER A 87 2.78 6.32 1.23
C SER A 87 3.68 7.46 0.79
N MET A 88 4.53 7.20 -0.19
CA MET A 88 5.37 8.21 -0.82
C MET A 88 4.98 8.38 -2.28
N LEU A 89 4.95 9.61 -2.76
CA LEU A 89 4.79 9.89 -4.18
C LEU A 89 6.07 9.54 -4.91
N VAL A 90 6.01 8.54 -5.76
CA VAL A 90 7.12 8.11 -6.63
C VAL A 90 6.76 8.40 -8.08
N PRO A 91 7.68 8.97 -8.88
CA PRO A 91 7.47 9.14 -10.31
C PRO A 91 7.51 7.77 -11.01
N LEU A 92 7.04 7.70 -12.25
CA LEU A 92 7.23 6.54 -13.09
C LEU A 92 8.73 6.25 -13.24
N TYR A 93 9.14 5.01 -12.98
CA TYR A 93 10.52 4.59 -13.24
C TYR A 93 10.74 4.55 -14.76
N VAL A 94 11.70 5.32 -15.21
CA VAL A 94 12.27 5.22 -16.55
C VAL A 94 13.71 4.77 -16.36
N ASP A 95 14.09 3.67 -17.00
CA ASP A 95 15.47 3.20 -16.93
C ASP A 95 16.44 4.29 -17.42
N PRO A 96 17.61 4.49 -16.81
CA PRO A 96 18.56 5.50 -17.27
C PRO A 96 18.88 5.42 -18.77
N GLY A 97 19.04 4.21 -19.32
CA GLY A 97 19.32 4.03 -20.73
C GLY A 97 18.12 4.38 -21.62
N GLU A 98 16.91 4.04 -21.18
CA GLU A 98 15.67 4.41 -21.87
C GLU A 98 15.39 5.92 -21.79
N ARG A 99 15.70 6.54 -20.65
CA ARG A 99 15.50 7.96 -20.41
C ARG A 99 16.29 8.79 -21.41
N GLU A 100 17.51 8.38 -21.73
CA GLU A 100 18.33 9.04 -22.77
C GLU A 100 17.72 8.91 -24.17
N ALA A 101 17.00 7.82 -24.45
CA ALA A 101 16.30 7.61 -25.72
C ALA A 101 14.95 8.35 -25.83
N LEU A 102 14.35 8.77 -24.71
CA LEU A 102 13.09 9.54 -24.73
C LEU A 102 13.26 10.94 -25.33
N SER A 103 12.24 11.39 -26.08
CA SER A 103 12.14 12.79 -26.50
C SER A 103 11.96 13.72 -25.29
N PRO A 104 12.27 15.03 -25.42
CA PRO A 104 12.02 16.00 -24.34
C PRO A 104 10.58 15.98 -23.83
N GLU A 105 9.60 15.90 -24.72
CA GLU A 105 8.16 15.85 -24.37
C GLU A 105 7.80 14.57 -23.61
N ALA A 106 8.36 13.43 -24.02
CA ALA A 106 8.15 12.15 -23.33
C ALA A 106 8.78 12.17 -21.93
N ARG A 107 9.95 12.79 -21.77
CA ARG A 107 10.58 12.99 -20.45
C ARG A 107 9.75 13.89 -19.56
N GLU A 108 9.23 14.99 -20.09
CA GLU A 108 8.34 15.89 -19.34
C GLU A 108 7.07 15.18 -18.89
N ARG A 109 6.45 14.38 -19.77
CA ARG A 109 5.28 13.57 -19.41
C ARG A 109 5.59 12.50 -18.37
N ALA A 110 6.71 11.81 -18.47
CA ALA A 110 7.10 10.78 -17.50
C ALA A 110 7.29 11.35 -16.08
N VAL A 111 7.65 12.63 -15.95
CA VAL A 111 7.70 13.32 -14.65
C VAL A 111 6.30 13.58 -14.07
N LEU A 112 5.29 13.75 -14.93
CA LEU A 112 3.90 13.96 -14.52
C LEU A 112 3.22 12.64 -14.10
N ASP A 113 3.64 11.52 -14.68
CA ASP A 113 3.16 10.20 -14.30
C ASP A 113 3.78 9.78 -12.96
N SER A 114 3.05 10.03 -11.86
CA SER A 114 3.47 9.68 -10.51
C SER A 114 2.40 8.83 -9.82
N THR A 115 2.81 8.01 -8.85
CA THR A 115 1.90 7.16 -8.07
C THR A 115 2.27 7.15 -6.60
N TRP A 116 1.29 6.92 -5.72
CA TRP A 116 1.52 6.78 -4.29
C TRP A 116 1.87 5.33 -3.96
N PHE A 117 3.05 5.13 -3.39
CA PHE A 117 3.60 3.83 -3.06
C PHE A 117 3.70 3.66 -1.54
N SER A 118 3.07 2.62 -0.99
CA SER A 118 3.12 2.31 0.43
C SER A 118 4.57 2.09 0.89
N LEU A 119 4.91 2.70 2.03
CA LEU A 119 6.21 2.61 2.65
C LEU A 119 6.32 1.46 3.64
N ARG A 120 5.29 0.64 3.80
CA ARG A 120 5.37 -0.57 4.62
C ARG A 120 4.42 -1.60 4.02
N PRO A 121 4.73 -2.90 4.21
CA PRO A 121 3.76 -3.93 3.96
C PRO A 121 2.52 -3.72 4.84
N VAL A 122 1.38 -4.21 4.35
CA VAL A 122 0.14 -4.29 5.14
C VAL A 122 0.38 -5.19 6.34
N ALA A 123 0.09 -4.70 7.54
CA ALA A 123 0.17 -5.47 8.77
C ALA A 123 -1.04 -6.40 8.92
N ARG A 124 -0.89 -7.49 9.69
CA ARG A 124 -1.99 -8.44 9.92
C ARG A 124 -3.22 -7.79 10.53
N PHE A 125 -3.07 -6.83 11.46
CA PHE A 125 -4.22 -6.14 12.04
C PHE A 125 -5.00 -5.33 11.00
N GLN A 126 -4.31 -4.73 10.02
CA GLN A 126 -4.93 -3.97 8.95
C GLN A 126 -5.75 -4.90 8.05
N PHE A 127 -5.10 -5.95 7.56
CA PHE A 127 -5.77 -6.93 6.71
C PHE A 127 -6.94 -7.62 7.43
N GLY A 128 -6.73 -8.06 8.67
CA GLY A 128 -7.78 -8.71 9.48
C GLY A 128 -8.95 -7.78 9.80
N GLY A 129 -8.69 -6.49 10.09
CA GLY A 129 -9.76 -5.53 10.32
C GLY A 129 -10.55 -5.23 9.05
N PHE A 130 -9.90 -5.23 7.88
CA PHE A 130 -10.58 -5.22 6.58
C PHE A 130 -11.48 -6.45 6.40
N LEU A 131 -10.96 -7.66 6.64
CA LEU A 131 -11.74 -8.89 6.49
C LEU A 131 -13.04 -8.83 7.30
N ASP A 132 -12.94 -8.32 8.54
CA ASP A 132 -14.08 -8.16 9.43
C ASP A 132 -15.06 -7.06 8.96
N ALA A 133 -14.55 -5.94 8.44
CA ALA A 133 -15.36 -4.79 8.03
C ALA A 133 -16.04 -4.99 6.67
N ALA A 134 -15.34 -5.57 5.69
CA ALA A 134 -15.80 -5.71 4.32
C ALA A 134 -16.90 -6.76 4.14
N ARG A 135 -17.10 -7.65 5.14
CA ARG A 135 -18.14 -8.71 5.11
C ARG A 135 -18.07 -9.55 3.83
N LEU A 136 -16.88 -10.04 3.53
CA LEU A 136 -16.50 -10.65 2.24
C LEU A 136 -17.27 -11.91 1.88
N GLU A 137 -17.99 -12.54 2.80
CA GLU A 137 -18.93 -13.64 2.52
C GLU A 137 -19.96 -13.28 1.44
N ARG A 138 -20.21 -11.98 1.21
CA ARG A 138 -21.09 -11.49 0.14
C ARG A 138 -20.39 -11.36 -1.22
N LEU A 139 -19.07 -11.28 -1.24
CA LEU A 139 -18.25 -10.99 -2.42
C LEU A 139 -17.47 -12.21 -2.93
N CYS A 140 -17.15 -13.17 -2.06
CA CYS A 140 -16.45 -14.40 -2.41
C CYS A 140 -17.21 -15.60 -1.87
N ALA A 141 -17.51 -16.57 -2.76
CA ALA A 141 -18.17 -17.82 -2.38
C ALA A 141 -17.20 -18.80 -1.69
N GLU A 142 -15.89 -18.63 -1.89
CA GLU A 142 -14.87 -19.43 -1.21
C GLU A 142 -14.61 -18.86 0.18
N ALA A 143 -14.57 -19.75 1.18
CA ALA A 143 -14.22 -19.37 2.54
C ALA A 143 -12.75 -18.93 2.62
N LEU A 144 -12.52 -17.75 3.19
CA LEU A 144 -11.18 -17.24 3.49
C LEU A 144 -10.59 -18.02 4.67
N ASP A 145 -9.37 -18.50 4.52
CA ASP A 145 -8.65 -19.19 5.59
C ASP A 145 -8.05 -18.17 6.57
N GLU A 146 -8.88 -17.67 7.48
CA GLU A 146 -8.51 -16.65 8.45
C GLU A 146 -7.36 -17.13 9.36
N VAL A 147 -7.33 -18.41 9.74
CA VAL A 147 -6.27 -18.97 10.59
C VAL A 147 -4.92 -18.85 9.92
N ARG A 148 -4.84 -19.17 8.62
CA ARG A 148 -3.62 -19.00 7.81
C ARG A 148 -3.20 -17.54 7.69
N ILE A 149 -4.15 -16.65 7.39
CA ILE A 149 -3.88 -15.22 7.14
C ILE A 149 -3.41 -14.52 8.44
N MET A 150 -4.07 -14.84 9.55
CA MET A 150 -3.89 -14.15 10.84
C MET A 150 -2.86 -14.81 11.76
N SER A 151 -2.17 -15.85 11.30
CA SER A 151 -1.12 -16.52 12.08
C SER A 151 0.10 -15.60 12.30
N GLY A 152 0.37 -15.25 13.56
CA GLY A 152 1.51 -14.44 13.99
C GLY A 152 1.11 -13.21 14.80
N SER A 153 2.04 -12.26 14.95
CA SER A 153 1.73 -10.99 15.61
C SER A 153 0.81 -10.14 14.72
N GLU A 154 -0.15 -9.43 15.34
CA GLU A 154 -1.01 -8.45 14.68
C GLU A 154 -0.18 -7.35 13.98
N LEU A 155 1.06 -7.11 14.41
CA LEU A 155 1.89 -6.02 13.92
C LEU A 155 2.82 -6.39 12.76
N ASP A 156 3.07 -7.67 12.52
CA ASP A 156 3.94 -8.03 11.39
C ASP A 156 3.17 -7.92 10.07
N ALA A 157 3.94 -7.86 8.98
CA ALA A 157 3.41 -7.95 7.63
C ALA A 157 2.55 -9.21 7.45
N VAL A 158 1.43 -9.06 6.75
CA VAL A 158 0.65 -10.21 6.31
C VAL A 158 1.33 -10.86 5.09
N THR A 159 1.83 -12.08 5.27
CA THR A 159 2.63 -12.79 4.24
C THR A 159 1.95 -14.03 3.66
N SER A 160 0.94 -14.56 4.35
CA SER A 160 0.27 -15.82 3.97
C SER A 160 -1.08 -15.55 3.29
N VAL A 161 -1.13 -14.65 2.32
CA VAL A 161 -2.33 -14.35 1.51
C VAL A 161 -2.17 -14.82 0.07
N ARG A 162 -3.28 -15.17 -0.57
CA ARG A 162 -3.37 -15.51 -2.00
C ARG A 162 -3.60 -14.22 -2.80
N LEU A 163 -3.23 -14.24 -4.08
CA LEU A 163 -3.42 -13.08 -4.97
C LEU A 163 -4.87 -12.57 -4.96
N GLY A 164 -5.86 -13.44 -5.13
CA GLY A 164 -7.27 -13.02 -5.12
C GLY A 164 -7.75 -12.39 -3.80
N GLU A 165 -7.12 -12.72 -2.66
CA GLU A 165 -7.42 -12.09 -1.37
C GLU A 165 -6.85 -10.67 -1.30
N VAL A 166 -5.69 -10.47 -1.91
CA VAL A 166 -5.08 -9.15 -2.08
C VAL A 166 -5.86 -8.30 -3.07
N ASP A 167 -6.31 -8.88 -4.19
CA ASP A 167 -7.15 -8.19 -5.17
C ASP A 167 -8.40 -7.60 -4.50
N LEU A 168 -9.07 -8.40 -3.65
CA LEU A 168 -10.24 -7.97 -2.90
C LEU A 168 -9.92 -6.84 -1.92
N TYR A 169 -8.80 -6.93 -1.20
CA TYR A 169 -8.32 -5.88 -0.29
C TYR A 169 -8.09 -4.56 -1.02
N LEU A 170 -7.32 -4.60 -2.11
CA LEU A 170 -6.99 -3.43 -2.90
C LEU A 170 -8.24 -2.83 -3.55
N TYR A 171 -9.10 -3.66 -4.12
CA TYR A 171 -10.36 -3.20 -4.71
C TYR A 171 -11.24 -2.48 -3.69
N TRP A 172 -11.38 -3.04 -2.48
CA TRP A 172 -12.19 -2.43 -1.42
C TRP A 172 -11.65 -1.07 -0.98
N LEU A 173 -10.32 -0.93 -0.91
CA LEU A 173 -9.65 0.34 -0.59
C LEU A 173 -9.55 1.32 -1.78
N GLY A 174 -9.97 0.92 -2.99
CA GLY A 174 -9.77 1.71 -4.20
C GLY A 174 -8.29 1.86 -4.60
N LYS A 175 -7.46 0.86 -4.27
CA LYS A 175 -6.03 0.78 -4.57
C LYS A 175 -5.75 -0.21 -5.70
N ALA A 176 -4.53 -0.20 -6.20
CA ALA A 176 -4.04 -1.11 -7.22
C ALA A 176 -2.69 -1.69 -6.81
N PHE A 177 -2.31 -2.80 -7.45
CA PHE A 177 -0.98 -3.36 -7.28
C PHE A 177 0.08 -2.38 -7.77
N ALA A 178 1.20 -2.33 -7.05
CA ALA A 178 2.41 -1.71 -7.57
C ALA A 178 2.92 -2.54 -8.76
N SER A 179 3.14 -1.86 -9.89
CA SER A 179 3.82 -2.46 -11.03
C SER A 179 5.31 -2.66 -10.73
N PRO A 180 6.00 -3.55 -11.48
CA PRO A 180 7.46 -3.67 -11.41
C PRO A 180 8.21 -2.33 -11.52
N HIS A 181 7.77 -1.43 -12.42
CA HIS A 181 8.35 -0.09 -12.55
C HIS A 181 8.13 0.77 -11.30
N THR A 182 6.97 0.66 -10.66
CA THR A 182 6.70 1.38 -9.40
C THR A 182 7.68 0.93 -8.31
N TRP A 183 7.92 -0.38 -8.21
CA TRP A 183 8.91 -0.95 -7.29
C TRP A 183 10.34 -0.45 -7.55
N ARG A 184 10.76 -0.43 -8.82
CA ARG A 184 12.08 0.13 -9.21
C ARG A 184 12.17 1.62 -8.87
N SER A 185 11.11 2.39 -9.10
CA SER A 185 11.07 3.81 -8.74
C SER A 185 11.19 4.02 -7.24
N ALA A 186 10.41 3.27 -6.46
CA ALA A 186 10.44 3.32 -5.01
C ALA A 186 11.84 2.97 -4.49
N ARG A 187 12.49 1.92 -5.02
CA ARG A 187 13.88 1.57 -4.68
C ARG A 187 14.86 2.70 -5.01
N ALA A 188 14.70 3.36 -6.15
CA ALA A 188 15.56 4.48 -6.54
C ALA A 188 15.41 5.70 -5.61
N HIS A 189 14.22 5.96 -5.09
CA HIS A 189 13.93 7.12 -4.21
C HIS A 189 14.17 6.83 -2.73
N LEU A 190 13.89 5.62 -2.27
CA LEU A 190 14.02 5.22 -0.87
C LEU A 190 15.42 4.69 -0.53
N GLY A 191 16.20 4.31 -1.54
CA GLY A 191 17.45 3.57 -1.35
C GLY A 191 17.17 2.13 -0.90
N ALA A 192 17.94 1.63 0.07
CA ALA A 192 17.63 0.36 0.72
C ALA A 192 16.34 0.55 1.54
N ALA A 193 15.23 0.00 1.04
CA ALA A 193 13.96 0.07 1.74
C ALA A 193 14.12 -0.62 3.12
N PRO A 194 13.75 0.00 4.25
CA PRO A 194 13.95 -0.60 5.57
C PRO A 194 13.15 -1.90 5.82
N TRP A 195 12.25 -2.26 4.91
CA TRP A 195 11.56 -3.57 4.87
C TRP A 195 12.17 -4.57 3.88
N SER A 196 13.32 -4.25 3.25
CA SER A 196 13.98 -5.10 2.24
C SER A 196 14.46 -6.45 2.77
N THR A 197 14.50 -6.62 4.09
CA THR A 197 14.89 -7.85 4.77
C THR A 197 13.76 -8.40 5.65
N PRO A 198 13.38 -9.68 5.48
CA PRO A 198 12.70 -10.24 4.32
C PRO A 198 11.18 -10.02 4.44
N ASN A 199 10.72 -8.76 4.50
CA ASN A 199 9.30 -8.46 4.48
C ASN A 199 8.86 -8.16 3.04
N ARG A 200 7.69 -8.67 2.70
CA ARG A 200 7.35 -9.18 1.38
C ARG A 200 6.04 -8.50 0.97
N GLU A 201 6.04 -7.73 -0.11
CA GLU A 201 4.84 -7.03 -0.60
C GLU A 201 4.36 -7.62 -1.93
N TRP A 202 3.12 -7.29 -2.30
CA TRP A 202 2.43 -7.91 -3.42
C TRP A 202 2.64 -7.12 -4.72
N THR A 203 2.80 -7.85 -5.81
CA THR A 203 2.88 -7.30 -7.17
C THR A 203 1.72 -7.81 -8.02
N ALA A 204 1.42 -7.10 -9.12
CA ALA A 204 0.33 -7.47 -10.03
C ALA A 204 0.49 -8.88 -10.65
N SER A 205 1.72 -9.44 -10.68
CA SER A 205 1.98 -10.80 -11.16
C SER A 205 1.66 -11.89 -10.12
N GLY A 206 1.19 -11.52 -8.93
CA GLY A 206 0.94 -12.47 -7.84
C GLY A 206 2.18 -12.93 -7.09
N ALA A 207 3.37 -12.48 -7.50
CA ALA A 207 4.59 -12.75 -6.77
C ALA A 207 4.63 -11.91 -5.49
N ILE A 208 5.00 -12.57 -4.39
CA ILE A 208 5.38 -11.90 -3.15
C ILE A 208 6.86 -11.53 -3.28
N VAL A 209 7.17 -10.24 -3.43
CA VAL A 209 8.49 -9.79 -3.84
C VAL A 209 9.21 -9.12 -2.65
N SER A 210 10.49 -9.46 -2.47
CA SER A 210 11.43 -8.66 -1.68
C SER A 210 12.19 -7.72 -2.63
N PRO A 211 12.47 -6.47 -2.24
CA PRO A 211 13.29 -5.54 -3.03
C PRO A 211 14.65 -6.11 -3.46
N GLU A 212 15.20 -7.07 -2.70
CA GLU A 212 16.50 -7.71 -2.94
C GLU A 212 16.43 -8.83 -3.98
N VAL A 213 15.24 -9.34 -4.30
CA VAL A 213 15.00 -10.45 -5.24
C VAL A 213 14.48 -9.95 -6.59
N LEU A 214 14.47 -8.63 -6.82
CA LEU A 214 14.17 -8.02 -8.12
C LEU A 214 15.35 -8.20 -9.10
N GLU A 215 15.74 -9.45 -9.37
CA GLU A 215 16.19 -9.84 -10.71
C GLU A 215 14.91 -10.21 -11.46
N LEU A 216 14.18 -9.19 -11.91
CA LEU A 216 13.14 -9.41 -12.90
C LEU A 216 13.86 -9.81 -14.17
N ASP A 217 13.72 -11.07 -14.54
CA ASP A 217 14.15 -11.54 -15.85
C ASP A 217 13.55 -10.57 -16.88
N SER A 218 14.39 -9.93 -17.69
CA SER A 218 13.96 -8.95 -18.68
C SER A 218 13.01 -9.54 -19.73
N ASP A 219 12.89 -10.87 -19.74
CA ASP A 219 12.08 -11.64 -20.67
C ASP A 219 10.64 -11.90 -20.18
N ASP A 220 10.30 -11.52 -18.93
CA ASP A 220 8.95 -11.70 -18.36
C ASP A 220 7.98 -10.54 -18.71
N GLU A 221 8.35 -9.69 -19.68
CA GLU A 221 7.47 -8.68 -20.26
C GLU A 221 6.53 -9.29 -21.31
N GLY A 222 5.56 -10.05 -20.85
CA GLY A 222 4.39 -10.38 -21.65
C GLY A 222 3.21 -10.80 -20.79
N PRO A 223 1.99 -10.29 -21.03
CA PRO A 223 0.82 -11.03 -20.55
C PRO A 223 0.90 -12.45 -21.13
N PRO A 224 0.54 -13.52 -20.38
CA PRO A 224 0.43 -14.84 -20.97
C PRO A 224 -0.44 -14.72 -22.22
N PRO A 225 -0.09 -15.39 -23.34
CA PRO A 225 -0.89 -15.29 -24.55
C PRO A 225 -2.33 -15.58 -24.18
N LEU A 226 -3.23 -14.64 -24.50
CA LEU A 226 -4.67 -14.89 -24.41
C LEU A 226 -4.90 -16.17 -25.20
N ALA A 227 -5.21 -17.26 -24.50
CA ALA A 227 -5.61 -18.49 -25.13
C ALA A 227 -6.81 -18.13 -25.99
N SER A 228 -6.58 -18.08 -27.32
CA SER A 228 -7.61 -17.89 -28.32
C SER A 228 -8.72 -18.87 -27.98
N SER A 229 -9.86 -18.35 -27.57
CA SER A 229 -11.05 -19.16 -27.35
C SER A 229 -11.25 -20.00 -28.60
N ALA A 230 -11.19 -21.32 -28.43
CA ALA A 230 -11.62 -22.23 -29.47
C ALA A 230 -13.00 -21.78 -29.94
N ALA A 231 -13.14 -21.60 -31.26
CA ALA A 231 -14.43 -21.33 -31.88
C ALA A 231 -15.46 -22.36 -31.39
N PRO A 232 -16.73 -21.97 -31.20
CA PRO A 232 -17.78 -22.91 -30.87
C PRO A 232 -17.82 -23.99 -31.97
N ARG A 233 -17.75 -25.26 -31.56
CA ARG A 233 -18.19 -26.35 -32.44
C ARG A 233 -19.71 -26.26 -32.50
N ASP A 234 -20.21 -25.82 -33.64
CA ASP A 234 -21.61 -26.00 -34.01
C ASP A 234 -21.95 -27.50 -33.98
N VAL A 235 -23.10 -27.79 -33.37
CA VAL A 235 -24.00 -28.96 -33.47
C VAL A 235 -23.42 -30.27 -34.02
#